data_AF-Q08YS2-F1
#
_entry.id   AF-Q08YS2-F1
#
_cell.length_a   1.000
_cell.length_b   1.000
_cell.length_c   1.000
_cell.angle_alpha   90.00
_cell.angle_beta   90.00
_cell.angle_gamma   90.00
#
_symmetry.space_group_name_H-M   'P 1'
#
loop_
_entity.id
_entity.type
_entity.pdbx_description
1 polymer ?
#
loop_
_entity_poly.entity_id
_entity_poly.type
_entity_poly.pdbx_seq_one_letter_code
_entity_poly.pdbx_strand_id
1 'polypeptide(L)'
;MWTFVRKPGATTRIGQDVYQGKCPQCGAPYQGGASNVCEYCQAIVNSGNYDWTLSEITQGIEHNRQAVIVKGLREARAADPALNLEILEDRASLLFWKWIDAQSRGEEKRMAQVATADIVSQLGAELDSLRQQGRRRAILECAVGAVVTRDLEVHPEGDDRAHVEIRWSARLGTVAANERRQELPPVPQRWVFTLTRRHGVRTNTANGMATDRCPQCNAPLTSSGASACAYCGTQLGTSERDWVLATTLPYETWEAQTRHRRSSGATAPASGPPEATDTVVDAQERERLLYMMAAIAASDGTVDAQERKLLKVCATRWSIPWQNVEMALNAGQPLFHRLMPGKGSPEASVFMDHLVQMALVDGRVDLKERRMLVSTAMHLGVLPQLESMLRK
;
A
#
# COMPACT_ATOMS: atom_id res chain seq x y z
N MET A 1 13.31 7.17 8.22
CA MET A 1 13.82 8.20 7.29
C MET A 1 12.76 9.28 7.19
N TRP A 2 13.16 10.56 7.14
CA TRP A 2 12.25 11.66 6.89
C TRP A 2 12.61 12.26 5.53
N THR A 3 11.64 12.34 4.62
CA THR A 3 11.85 12.86 3.26
C THR A 3 11.17 14.22 3.15
N PHE A 4 11.94 15.25 2.80
CA PHE A 4 11.43 16.59 2.55
C PHE A 4 11.57 16.92 1.07
N VAL A 5 10.54 17.53 0.49
CA VAL A 5 10.53 17.96 -0.91
C VAL A 5 10.29 19.45 -1.00
N ARG A 6 10.84 20.03 -2.07
CA ARG A 6 10.65 21.43 -2.42
C ARG A 6 10.70 21.59 -3.92
N LYS A 7 9.83 22.44 -4.46
CA LYS A 7 9.82 22.77 -5.88
C LYS A 7 11.16 23.40 -6.29
N PRO A 8 11.79 22.90 -7.37
CA PRO A 8 13.00 23.53 -7.91
C PRO A 8 12.79 25.02 -8.19
N GLY A 9 13.76 25.85 -7.78
CA GLY A 9 13.70 27.31 -7.93
C GLY A 9 12.95 28.05 -6.82
N ALA A 10 12.31 27.36 -5.88
CA ALA A 10 11.73 28.03 -4.70
C ALA A 10 12.84 28.64 -3.83
N THR A 11 12.66 29.90 -3.42
CA THR A 11 13.65 30.68 -2.66
C THR A 11 13.28 30.75 -1.19
N THR A 12 14.22 30.41 -0.29
CA THR A 12 13.99 30.52 1.15
C THR A 12 13.96 31.98 1.54
N ARG A 13 12.86 32.40 2.19
CA ARG A 13 12.72 33.75 2.72
C ARG A 13 13.06 33.72 4.21
N ILE A 14 14.23 34.25 4.54
CA ILE A 14 14.72 34.28 5.92
C ILE A 14 13.69 34.96 6.81
N GLY A 15 13.30 34.29 7.90
CA GLY A 15 12.32 34.84 8.85
C GLY A 15 10.85 34.74 8.41
N GLN A 16 10.57 33.99 7.34
CA GLN A 16 9.21 33.74 6.81
C GLN A 16 9.02 32.23 6.58
N ASP A 17 8.64 31.52 7.63
CA ASP A 17 8.35 30.09 7.58
C ASP A 17 7.23 29.73 8.55
N VAL A 18 6.67 28.52 8.38
CA VAL A 18 5.54 28.04 9.18
C VAL A 18 5.94 27.86 10.66
N TYR A 19 7.21 27.53 10.95
CA TYR A 19 7.71 27.39 12.32
C TYR A 19 7.68 28.72 13.09
N GLN A 20 7.89 29.83 12.39
CA GLN A 20 7.77 31.19 12.92
C GLN A 20 6.33 31.73 12.89
N GLY A 21 5.35 30.90 12.55
CA GLY A 21 3.94 31.31 12.44
C GLY A 21 3.71 32.30 11.30
N LYS A 22 4.43 32.15 10.17
CA LYS A 22 4.29 33.01 8.99
C LYS A 22 4.09 32.20 7.72
N CYS A 23 3.40 32.80 6.76
CA CYS A 23 3.27 32.22 5.43
C CYS A 23 4.62 32.30 4.68
N PRO A 24 5.15 31.19 4.16
CA PRO A 24 6.42 31.18 3.43
C PRO A 24 6.38 31.95 2.09
N GLN A 25 5.19 32.28 1.58
CA GLN A 25 5.00 33.01 0.33
C GLN A 25 4.80 34.52 0.49
N CYS A 26 4.23 35.02 1.59
CA CYS A 26 3.94 36.45 1.75
C CYS A 26 4.42 37.04 3.08
N GLY A 27 4.89 36.22 4.03
CA GLY A 27 5.34 36.65 5.34
C GLY A 27 4.23 37.05 6.32
N ALA A 28 2.97 37.01 5.90
CA ALA A 28 1.83 37.30 6.78
C ALA A 28 1.72 36.27 7.91
N PRO A 29 1.15 36.64 9.08
CA PRO A 29 0.90 35.70 10.16
C PRO A 29 0.09 34.47 9.67
N TYR A 30 0.51 33.29 10.12
CA TYR A 30 -0.12 32.02 9.78
C TYR A 30 -0.15 31.15 11.03
N GLN A 31 -1.35 30.85 11.52
CA GLN A 31 -1.58 30.07 12.75
C GLN A 31 -1.94 28.62 12.48
N GLY A 32 -1.74 28.14 11.25
CA GLY A 32 -2.24 26.83 10.83
C GLY A 32 -3.73 26.89 10.45
N GLY A 33 -4.27 25.72 10.10
CA GLY A 33 -5.68 25.54 9.77
C GLY A 33 -5.89 24.22 9.03
N ALA A 34 -7.09 23.64 9.13
CA ALA A 34 -7.40 22.36 8.49
C ALA A 34 -7.17 22.39 6.97
N SER A 35 -7.31 23.56 6.35
CA SER A 35 -7.11 23.75 4.92
C SER A 35 -5.67 24.05 4.53
N ASN A 36 -4.73 24.33 5.44
CA ASN A 36 -3.37 24.76 5.11
C ASN A 36 -3.25 25.88 4.04
N VAL A 37 -4.23 26.77 3.95
CA VAL A 37 -4.24 27.92 3.03
C VAL A 37 -4.00 29.20 3.82
N CYS A 38 -3.06 30.04 3.35
CA CYS A 38 -2.87 31.38 3.89
C CYS A 38 -4.05 32.29 3.50
N GLU A 39 -4.73 32.88 4.48
CA GLU A 39 -5.90 33.75 4.24
C GLU A 39 -5.54 35.03 3.46
N TYR A 40 -4.30 35.50 3.57
CA TYR A 40 -3.85 36.76 2.96
C TYR A 40 -3.49 36.61 1.48
N CYS A 41 -2.72 35.58 1.13
CA CYS A 41 -2.21 35.42 -0.25
C CYS A 41 -2.67 34.12 -0.93
N GLN A 42 -3.53 33.34 -0.26
CA GLN A 42 -4.10 32.08 -0.76
C GLN A 42 -3.06 31.00 -1.09
N ALA A 43 -1.83 31.15 -0.58
CA ALA A 43 -0.78 30.15 -0.73
C ALA A 43 -1.13 28.88 0.06
N ILE A 44 -1.03 27.73 -0.60
CA ILE A 44 -1.09 26.43 0.05
C ILE A 44 0.27 26.17 0.70
N VAL A 45 0.35 26.29 2.03
CA VAL A 45 1.65 26.36 2.72
C VAL A 45 2.36 25.01 2.78
N ASN A 46 1.62 23.90 2.71
CA ASN A 46 2.16 22.54 2.67
C ASN A 46 2.35 22.01 1.23
N SER A 47 2.32 22.86 0.20
CA SER A 47 2.46 22.41 -1.20
C SER A 47 3.88 22.05 -1.63
N GLY A 48 4.91 22.51 -0.90
CA GLY A 48 6.30 22.43 -1.35
C GLY A 48 6.69 23.51 -2.38
N ASN A 49 5.75 24.38 -2.78
CA ASN A 49 5.99 25.44 -3.76
C ASN A 49 6.79 26.63 -3.19
N TYR A 50 6.77 26.81 -1.88
CA TYR A 50 7.31 28.00 -1.22
C TYR A 50 8.41 27.66 -0.22
N ASP A 51 8.31 26.52 0.46
CA ASP A 51 9.29 26.03 1.43
C ASP A 51 9.39 24.50 1.37
N TRP A 52 10.31 23.93 2.14
CA TRP A 52 10.42 22.48 2.32
C TRP A 52 9.17 21.93 3.02
N THR A 53 8.56 20.93 2.39
CA THR A 53 7.44 20.17 2.96
C THR A 53 7.89 18.75 3.27
N LEU A 54 7.51 18.24 4.45
CA LEU A 54 7.62 16.81 4.77
C LEU A 54 6.70 16.01 3.84
N SER A 55 7.28 15.12 3.03
CA SER A 55 6.55 14.27 2.09
C SER A 55 6.28 12.88 2.66
N GLU A 56 7.26 12.30 3.35
CA GLU A 56 7.17 10.91 3.80
C GLU A 56 7.96 10.71 5.10
N ILE A 57 7.45 9.82 5.95
CA ILE A 57 8.19 9.23 7.07
C ILE A 57 8.24 7.72 6.85
N THR A 58 9.26 7.23 6.16
CA THR A 58 9.49 5.80 6.00
C THR A 58 10.07 5.23 7.29
N GLN A 59 9.50 4.16 7.84
CA GLN A 59 10.06 3.52 9.03
C GLN A 59 11.47 3.00 8.75
N GLY A 60 12.36 3.09 9.74
CA GLY A 60 13.77 2.69 9.56
C GLY A 60 13.94 1.24 9.12
N ILE A 61 12.99 0.38 9.48
CA ILE A 61 12.95 -1.04 9.11
C ILE A 61 12.50 -1.27 7.65
N GLU A 62 11.70 -0.36 7.10
CA GLU A 62 11.20 -0.39 5.72
C GLU A 62 12.12 0.37 4.75
N HIS A 63 13.05 1.15 5.30
CA HIS A 63 13.85 2.05 4.49
C HIS A 63 14.90 1.29 3.67
N ASN A 64 14.65 1.17 2.37
CA ASN A 64 15.63 0.69 1.40
C ASN A 64 16.61 1.82 1.03
N ARG A 65 17.91 1.56 1.23
CA ARG A 65 18.99 2.52 0.91
C ARG A 65 19.29 2.58 -0.59
N GLN A 66 18.82 1.62 -1.37
CA GLN A 66 18.99 1.58 -2.81
C GLN A 66 17.83 2.29 -3.51
N ALA A 67 18.13 3.02 -4.58
CA ALA A 67 17.11 3.64 -5.40
C ALA A 67 16.24 2.58 -6.08
N VAL A 68 14.93 2.63 -5.83
CA VAL A 68 13.95 1.78 -6.50
C VAL A 68 13.85 2.20 -7.97
N ILE A 69 14.10 1.27 -8.89
CA ILE A 69 13.89 1.52 -10.31
C ILE A 69 12.40 1.35 -10.60
N VAL A 70 11.71 2.47 -10.81
CA VAL A 70 10.29 2.46 -11.20
C VAL A 70 10.20 2.29 -12.72
N LYS A 71 9.70 1.13 -13.16
CA LYS A 71 9.46 0.86 -14.58
C LYS A 71 8.41 1.84 -15.13
N GLY A 72 8.57 2.25 -16.38
CA GLY A 72 7.68 3.18 -17.08
C GLY A 72 7.76 4.65 -16.62
N LEU A 73 8.46 4.96 -15.53
CA LEU A 73 8.58 6.34 -15.02
C LEU A 73 9.12 7.34 -16.06
N ARG A 74 10.10 6.93 -16.87
CA ARG A 74 10.67 7.78 -17.92
C ARG A 74 9.64 8.13 -18.99
N GLU A 75 8.81 7.17 -19.39
CA GLU A 75 7.76 7.38 -20.38
C GLU A 75 6.63 8.26 -19.80
N ALA A 76 6.21 7.97 -18.57
CA ALA A 76 5.20 8.76 -17.87
C ALA A 76 5.65 10.22 -17.68
N ARG A 77 6.93 10.47 -17.37
CA ARG A 77 7.51 11.82 -17.29
C ARG A 77 7.67 12.52 -18.65
N ALA A 78 7.79 11.76 -19.74
CA ALA A 78 7.79 12.37 -21.07
C ALA A 78 6.40 12.93 -21.43
N ALA A 79 5.33 12.22 -21.04
CA ALA A 79 3.95 12.67 -21.21
C ALA A 79 3.56 13.78 -20.21
N ASP A 80 4.03 13.68 -18.96
CA ASP A 80 3.78 14.64 -17.89
C ASP A 80 5.11 15.02 -17.17
N PRO A 81 5.82 16.07 -17.63
CA PRO A 81 7.09 16.48 -17.05
C PRO A 81 7.02 16.90 -15.58
N ALA A 82 5.84 17.20 -15.08
CA ALA A 82 5.61 17.55 -13.68
C ALA A 82 5.34 16.32 -12.78
N LEU A 83 5.24 15.12 -13.36
CA LEU A 83 5.03 13.89 -12.61
C LEU A 83 6.21 13.62 -11.67
N ASN A 84 5.88 13.52 -10.39
CA ASN A 84 6.81 13.34 -9.28
C ASN A 84 6.30 12.15 -8.43
N LEU A 85 7.23 11.29 -8.00
CA LEU A 85 6.87 10.06 -7.27
C LEU A 85 6.37 10.39 -5.88
N GLU A 86 6.98 11.38 -5.23
CA GLU A 86 6.64 11.80 -3.88
C GLU A 86 5.20 12.36 -3.80
N ILE A 87 4.75 13.13 -4.80
CA ILE A 87 3.33 13.57 -4.91
C ILE A 87 2.40 12.37 -5.15
N LEU A 88 2.82 11.42 -5.99
CA LEU A 88 2.03 10.22 -6.30
C LEU A 88 1.89 9.28 -5.10
N GLU A 89 2.96 9.12 -4.32
CA GLU A 89 3.01 8.31 -3.10
C GLU A 89 2.27 8.97 -1.94
N ASP A 90 2.33 10.30 -1.80
CA ASP A 90 1.47 11.05 -0.89
C ASP A 90 -0.01 10.91 -1.28
N ARG A 91 -0.32 11.00 -2.58
CA ARG A 91 -1.68 10.75 -3.08
C ARG A 91 -2.13 9.33 -2.74
N ALA A 92 -1.30 8.31 -2.95
CA ALA A 92 -1.63 6.94 -2.57
C ALA A 92 -1.82 6.79 -1.05
N SER A 93 -1.04 7.49 -0.23
CA SER A 93 -1.20 7.54 1.23
C SER A 93 -2.54 8.14 1.64
N LEU A 94 -2.97 9.23 1.01
CA LEU A 94 -4.30 9.80 1.21
C LEU A 94 -5.40 8.78 0.86
N LEU A 95 -5.29 8.13 -0.29
CA LEU A 95 -6.25 7.12 -0.74
C LEU A 95 -6.33 5.95 0.24
N PHE A 96 -5.19 5.50 0.76
CA PHE A 96 -5.11 4.50 1.81
C PHE A 96 -5.86 4.92 3.07
N TRP A 97 -5.64 6.14 3.57
CA TRP A 97 -6.32 6.59 4.79
C TRP A 97 -7.82 6.77 4.60
N LYS A 98 -8.27 7.24 3.43
CA LYS A 98 -9.71 7.26 3.09
C LYS A 98 -10.27 5.83 3.04
N TRP A 99 -9.51 4.87 2.52
CA TRP A 99 -9.90 3.46 2.44
C TRP A 99 -10.00 2.81 3.83
N ILE A 100 -9.06 3.12 4.73
CA ILE A 100 -9.11 2.69 6.13
C ILE A 100 -10.29 3.33 6.87
N ASP A 101 -10.54 4.63 6.70
CA ASP A 101 -11.66 5.33 7.34
C ASP A 101 -13.00 4.75 6.86
N ALA A 102 -13.20 4.59 5.55
CA ALA A 102 -14.42 4.01 4.98
C ALA A 102 -14.71 2.61 5.56
N GLN A 103 -13.69 1.74 5.64
CA GLN A 103 -13.83 0.40 6.23
C GLN A 103 -14.11 0.42 7.73
N SER A 104 -13.39 1.26 8.48
CA SER A 104 -13.50 1.33 9.94
C SER A 104 -14.87 1.87 10.38
N ARG A 105 -15.46 2.73 9.55
CA ARG A 105 -16.77 3.35 9.76
C ARG A 105 -17.92 2.50 9.22
N GLY A 106 -17.64 1.62 8.27
CA GLY A 106 -18.67 0.91 7.53
C GLY A 106 -19.43 1.82 6.55
N GLU A 107 -18.74 2.82 5.98
CA GLU A 107 -19.30 3.85 5.10
C GLU A 107 -18.47 3.97 3.81
N GLU A 108 -18.77 3.15 2.80
CA GLU A 108 -18.05 3.07 1.53
C GLU A 108 -18.04 4.38 0.75
N LYS A 109 -19.12 5.18 0.85
CA LYS A 109 -19.29 6.45 0.11
C LYS A 109 -18.21 7.48 0.43
N ARG A 110 -17.51 7.36 1.55
CA ARG A 110 -16.39 8.25 1.91
C ARG A 110 -15.24 8.19 0.90
N MET A 111 -15.18 7.14 0.09
CA MET A 111 -14.23 6.99 -1.02
C MET A 111 -14.67 7.71 -2.31
N ALA A 112 -15.92 8.16 -2.42
CA ALA A 112 -16.51 8.59 -3.69
C ALA A 112 -15.83 9.79 -4.35
N GLN A 113 -15.09 10.61 -3.61
CA GLN A 113 -14.33 11.74 -4.17
C GLN A 113 -12.97 11.34 -4.74
N VAL A 114 -12.47 10.14 -4.42
CA VAL A 114 -11.08 9.76 -4.65
C VAL A 114 -10.88 8.36 -5.24
N ALA A 115 -11.95 7.58 -5.37
CA ALA A 115 -11.95 6.26 -5.97
C ALA A 115 -13.01 6.14 -7.06
N THR A 116 -12.79 5.20 -7.98
CA THR A 116 -13.76 4.85 -9.01
C THR A 116 -15.04 4.29 -8.39
N ALA A 117 -16.15 4.39 -9.12
CA ALA A 117 -17.43 3.84 -8.68
C ALA A 117 -17.36 2.33 -8.40
N ASP A 118 -16.55 1.59 -9.17
CA ASP A 118 -16.36 0.16 -8.98
C ASP A 118 -15.75 -0.17 -7.61
N ILE A 119 -14.74 0.60 -7.17
CA ILE A 119 -14.13 0.41 -5.85
C ILE A 119 -15.10 0.74 -4.72
N VAL A 120 -15.88 1.81 -4.87
CA VAL A 120 -16.91 2.19 -3.91
C VAL A 120 -17.96 1.08 -3.80
N SER A 121 -18.43 0.57 -4.94
CA SER A 121 -19.43 -0.51 -5.02
C SER A 121 -18.92 -1.82 -4.41
N GLN A 122 -17.71 -2.23 -4.78
CA GLN A 122 -17.07 -3.44 -4.25
C GLN A 122 -16.91 -3.35 -2.72
N LEU A 123 -16.42 -2.22 -2.20
CA LEU A 123 -16.30 -2.01 -0.77
C LEU A 123 -17.66 -2.04 -0.07
N GLY A 124 -18.69 -1.41 -0.66
CA GLY A 124 -20.06 -1.45 -0.16
C GLY A 124 -20.59 -2.88 -0.01
N ALA A 125 -20.46 -3.69 -1.06
CA ALA A 125 -20.91 -5.09 -1.05
C ALA A 125 -20.23 -5.93 0.06
N GLU A 126 -18.94 -5.69 0.30
CA GLU A 126 -18.20 -6.37 1.36
C GLU A 126 -18.66 -5.96 2.76
N LEU A 127 -18.85 -4.65 2.98
CA LEU A 127 -19.30 -4.11 4.26
C LEU A 127 -20.74 -4.54 4.55
N ASP A 128 -21.59 -4.58 3.53
CA ASP A 128 -22.96 -5.08 3.61
C ASP A 128 -23.00 -6.56 3.97
N SER A 129 -22.14 -7.39 3.34
CA SER A 129 -22.03 -8.81 3.66
C SER A 129 -21.65 -9.04 5.14
N LEU A 130 -20.70 -8.27 5.66
CA LEU A 130 -20.33 -8.34 7.07
C LEU A 130 -21.48 -7.89 7.98
N ARG A 131 -22.17 -6.80 7.62
CA ARG A 131 -23.31 -6.28 8.38
C ARG A 131 -24.44 -7.31 8.46
N GLN A 132 -24.73 -8.01 7.36
CA GLN A 132 -25.72 -9.10 7.31
C GLN A 132 -25.37 -10.26 8.24
N GLN A 133 -24.07 -10.51 8.46
CA GLN A 133 -23.58 -11.52 9.40
C GLN A 133 -23.54 -11.02 10.86
N GLY A 134 -24.00 -9.78 11.14
CA GLY A 134 -23.89 -9.17 12.47
C GLY A 134 -22.45 -8.82 12.86
N ARG A 135 -21.56 -8.69 11.87
CA ARG A 135 -20.12 -8.47 12.05
C ARG A 135 -19.68 -7.15 11.44
N ARG A 136 -18.48 -6.69 11.81
CA ARG A 136 -17.80 -5.55 11.20
C ARG A 136 -16.30 -5.78 11.13
N ARG A 137 -15.61 -5.04 10.25
CA ARG A 137 -14.14 -4.96 10.28
C ARG A 137 -13.71 -4.20 11.52
N ALA A 138 -12.62 -4.68 12.12
CA ALA A 138 -11.89 -4.01 13.18
C ALA A 138 -10.48 -3.74 12.68
N ILE A 139 -10.12 -2.46 12.62
CA ILE A 139 -8.80 -1.97 12.24
C ILE A 139 -8.38 -1.00 13.35
N LEU A 140 -7.43 -1.43 14.18
CA LEU A 140 -6.92 -0.65 15.30
C LEU A 140 -5.42 -0.41 15.15
N GLU A 141 -4.91 0.67 15.72
CA GLU A 141 -3.46 0.97 15.75
C GLU A 141 -2.82 0.89 14.36
N CYS A 142 -3.52 1.40 13.34
CA CYS A 142 -3.04 1.40 11.96
C CYS A 142 -1.84 2.33 11.81
N ALA A 143 -0.76 1.84 11.21
CA ALA A 143 0.44 2.59 10.90
C ALA A 143 0.93 2.25 9.49
N VAL A 144 1.26 3.29 8.72
CA VAL A 144 1.94 3.13 7.43
C VAL A 144 3.44 3.05 7.69
N GLY A 145 4.07 2.01 7.12
CA GLY A 145 5.51 1.77 7.19
C GLY A 145 6.25 2.41 6.02
N ALA A 146 5.75 2.21 4.80
CA ALA A 146 6.31 2.75 3.56
C ALA A 146 5.23 2.83 2.46
N VAL A 147 5.41 3.76 1.52
CA VAL A 147 4.61 3.85 0.30
C VAL A 147 5.56 4.00 -0.88
N VAL A 148 5.52 3.04 -1.81
CA VAL A 148 6.53 2.92 -2.86
C VAL A 148 5.87 2.64 -4.20
N THR A 149 6.14 3.49 -5.19
CA THR A 149 5.71 3.27 -6.57
C THR A 149 6.49 2.09 -7.17
N ARG A 150 5.78 1.06 -7.64
CA ARG A 150 6.37 -0.14 -8.23
C ARG A 150 6.45 -0.08 -9.75
N ASP A 151 5.36 0.35 -10.39
CA ASP A 151 5.27 0.37 -11.85
C ASP A 151 4.36 1.51 -12.31
N LEU A 152 4.65 2.05 -13.48
CA LEU A 152 3.86 3.06 -14.18
C LEU A 152 3.59 2.55 -15.60
N GLU A 153 2.32 2.34 -15.92
CA GLU A 153 1.87 1.95 -17.25
C GLU A 153 1.26 3.17 -17.95
N VAL A 154 1.82 3.57 -19.09
CA VAL A 154 1.25 4.64 -19.94
C VAL A 154 0.31 4.01 -20.96
N HIS A 155 -0.92 4.50 -21.03
CA HIS A 155 -1.97 3.97 -21.91
C HIS A 155 -2.56 5.09 -22.76
N PRO A 156 -1.98 5.40 -23.94
CA PRO A 156 -2.34 6.58 -24.74
C PRO A 156 -3.82 6.71 -25.10
N GLU A 157 -4.50 5.58 -25.32
CA GLU A 157 -5.92 5.51 -25.70
C GLU A 157 -6.88 5.38 -24.49
N GLY A 158 -6.36 5.51 -23.26
CA GLY A 158 -7.14 5.28 -22.05
C GLY A 158 -6.56 5.98 -20.82
N ASP A 159 -6.51 5.23 -19.72
CA ASP A 159 -6.01 5.72 -18.45
C ASP A 159 -4.62 5.16 -18.17
N ASP A 160 -3.65 6.05 -17.95
CA ASP A 160 -2.37 5.71 -17.35
C ASP A 160 -2.62 5.07 -15.96
N ARG A 161 -1.75 4.14 -15.57
CA ARG A 161 -1.87 3.40 -14.31
C ARG A 161 -0.59 3.50 -13.49
N ALA A 162 -0.75 3.83 -12.22
CA ALA A 162 0.32 3.80 -11.23
C ALA A 162 0.04 2.68 -10.23
N HIS A 163 1.00 1.77 -10.08
CA HIS A 163 0.94 0.69 -9.10
C HIS A 163 1.79 1.06 -7.90
N VAL A 164 1.14 1.41 -6.79
CA VAL A 164 1.82 1.89 -5.59
C VAL A 164 1.64 0.88 -4.47
N GLU A 165 2.74 0.31 -3.99
CA GLU A 165 2.73 -0.57 -2.83
C GLU A 165 2.65 0.25 -1.54
N ILE A 166 1.75 -0.14 -0.65
CA ILE A 166 1.63 0.38 0.70
C ILE A 166 1.96 -0.78 1.64
N ARG A 167 3.02 -0.57 2.42
CA ARG A 167 3.40 -1.43 3.54
C ARG A 167 2.87 -0.80 4.80
N TRP A 168 2.05 -1.53 5.53
CA TRP A 168 1.37 -1.03 6.71
C TRP A 168 1.16 -2.15 7.72
N SER A 169 0.89 -1.78 8.96
CA SER A 169 0.50 -2.72 9.99
C SER A 169 -0.69 -2.19 10.75
N ALA A 170 -1.52 -3.09 11.24
CA ALA A 170 -2.60 -2.76 12.15
C ALA A 170 -2.98 -3.99 12.96
N ARG A 171 -3.70 -3.77 14.05
CA ARG A 171 -4.41 -4.86 14.71
C ARG A 171 -5.73 -5.09 13.98
N LEU A 172 -5.80 -6.20 13.26
CA LEU A 172 -6.85 -6.48 12.28
C LEU A 172 -7.76 -7.61 12.73
N GLY A 173 -9.02 -7.59 12.31
CA GLY A 173 -9.93 -8.71 12.51
C GLY A 173 -11.35 -8.41 12.05
N THR A 174 -12.20 -9.43 12.17
CA THR A 174 -13.66 -9.29 12.01
C THR A 174 -14.32 -9.60 13.34
N VAL A 175 -15.04 -8.63 13.90
CA VAL A 175 -15.64 -8.71 15.25
C VAL A 175 -17.16 -8.62 15.19
N ALA A 176 -17.85 -8.98 16.27
CA ALA A 176 -19.28 -8.74 16.36
C ALA A 176 -19.56 -7.22 16.32
N ALA A 177 -20.68 -6.81 15.73
CA ALA A 177 -20.99 -5.39 15.52
C ALA A 177 -20.91 -4.54 16.81
N ASN A 178 -21.36 -5.11 17.94
CA ASN A 178 -21.45 -4.43 19.23
C ASN A 178 -20.21 -4.58 20.13
N GLU A 179 -19.18 -5.31 19.67
CA GLU A 179 -18.00 -5.62 20.48
C GLU A 179 -17.09 -4.40 20.65
N ARG A 180 -16.80 -4.03 21.91
CA ARG A 180 -16.01 -2.84 22.26
C ARG A 180 -14.57 -3.13 22.62
N ARG A 181 -14.27 -4.26 23.29
CA ARG A 181 -12.90 -4.68 23.64
C ARG A 181 -12.40 -5.64 22.57
N GLN A 182 -11.18 -5.41 22.08
CA GLN A 182 -10.63 -6.12 20.93
C GLN A 182 -9.17 -6.45 21.22
N GLU A 183 -8.88 -7.72 21.48
CA GLU A 183 -7.50 -8.23 21.42
C GLU A 183 -7.28 -8.83 20.05
N LEU A 184 -6.71 -8.03 19.16
CA LEU A 184 -6.41 -8.44 17.79
C LEU A 184 -4.89 -8.56 17.63
N PRO A 185 -4.38 -9.51 16.82
CA PRO A 185 -2.95 -9.58 16.55
C PRO A 185 -2.51 -8.36 15.73
N PRO A 186 -1.33 -7.76 16.00
CA PRO A 186 -0.72 -6.83 15.07
C PRO A 186 -0.32 -7.62 13.82
N VAL A 187 -0.75 -7.19 12.64
CA VAL A 187 -0.49 -7.90 11.39
C VAL A 187 0.10 -6.92 10.38
N PRO A 188 1.35 -7.13 9.96
CA PRO A 188 1.91 -6.42 8.81
C PRO A 188 1.20 -6.84 7.52
N GLN A 189 1.07 -5.89 6.59
CA GLN A 189 0.27 -5.99 5.37
C GLN A 189 1.02 -5.34 4.22
N ARG A 190 0.92 -5.98 3.04
CA ARG A 190 1.43 -5.45 1.78
C ARG A 190 0.28 -5.43 0.77
N TRP A 191 -0.10 -4.22 0.36
CA TRP A 191 -1.17 -3.99 -0.60
C TRP A 191 -0.65 -3.14 -1.74
N VAL A 192 -1.11 -3.43 -2.96
CA VAL A 192 -0.83 -2.58 -4.12
C VAL A 192 -2.11 -1.85 -4.49
N PHE A 193 -2.04 -0.53 -4.44
CA PHE A 193 -3.09 0.36 -4.90
C PHE A 193 -2.78 0.72 -6.35
N THR A 194 -3.69 0.36 -7.24
CA THR A 194 -3.64 0.81 -8.64
C THR A 194 -4.44 2.10 -8.75
N LEU A 195 -3.73 3.19 -9.01
CA LEU A 195 -4.31 4.50 -9.30
C LEU A 195 -4.42 4.66 -10.82
N THR A 196 -5.46 5.33 -11.30
CA THR A 196 -5.62 5.63 -12.73
C THR A 196 -5.83 7.11 -12.94
N ARG A 197 -5.35 7.60 -14.08
CA ARG A 197 -5.52 8.97 -14.55
C ARG A 197 -5.59 8.94 -16.07
N ARG A 198 -6.54 9.65 -16.66
CA ARG A 198 -6.68 9.74 -18.12
C ARG A 198 -5.37 10.22 -18.73
N HIS A 199 -4.95 9.57 -19.80
CA HIS A 199 -3.74 9.94 -20.50
C HIS A 199 -3.81 11.42 -20.97
N GLY A 200 -2.69 12.14 -20.85
CA GLY A 200 -2.60 13.56 -21.18
C GLY A 200 -3.05 14.53 -20.08
N VAL A 201 -3.69 14.04 -19.00
CA VAL A 201 -3.93 14.85 -17.80
C VAL A 201 -2.60 15.10 -17.09
N ARG A 202 -2.31 16.36 -16.78
CA ARG A 202 -1.02 16.79 -16.18
C ARG A 202 -1.11 16.94 -14.67
N THR A 203 0.02 16.70 -14.00
CA THR A 203 0.15 16.90 -12.55
C THR A 203 -0.12 18.35 -12.17
N ASN A 204 -1.02 18.57 -11.20
CA ASN A 204 -1.36 19.91 -10.71
C ASN A 204 -0.26 20.46 -9.79
N THR A 205 0.69 21.18 -10.39
CA THR A 205 1.80 21.80 -9.64
C THR A 205 1.38 22.96 -8.72
N ALA A 206 0.15 23.47 -8.82
CA ALA A 206 -0.34 24.49 -7.90
C ALA A 206 -0.62 23.91 -6.51
N ASN A 207 -1.12 22.67 -6.45
CA ASN A 207 -1.33 21.95 -5.19
C ASN A 207 -0.04 21.34 -4.64
N GLY A 208 0.88 20.92 -5.53
CA GLY A 208 2.12 20.26 -5.13
C GLY A 208 1.82 19.06 -4.22
N MET A 209 2.42 19.03 -3.04
CA MET A 209 2.21 17.97 -2.02
C MET A 209 0.84 18.03 -1.30
N ALA A 210 0.00 19.02 -1.57
CA ALA A 210 -1.30 19.11 -0.91
C ALA A 210 -2.37 18.31 -1.67
N THR A 211 -2.31 16.98 -1.57
CA THR A 211 -3.10 16.05 -2.38
C THR A 211 -4.57 15.86 -1.92
N ASP A 212 -4.94 16.27 -0.70
CA ASP A 212 -6.32 16.23 -0.17
C ASP A 212 -7.17 17.42 -0.64
N ARG A 213 -7.17 17.66 -1.96
CA ARG A 213 -7.84 18.79 -2.61
C ARG A 213 -8.58 18.40 -3.88
N CYS A 214 -9.57 19.22 -4.21
CA CYS A 214 -10.18 19.20 -5.52
C CYS A 214 -9.16 19.63 -6.58
N PRO A 215 -8.92 18.85 -7.65
CA PRO A 215 -7.95 19.20 -8.68
C PRO A 215 -8.38 20.39 -9.55
N GLN A 216 -9.66 20.80 -9.48
CA GLN A 216 -10.20 21.93 -10.26
C GLN A 216 -10.13 23.27 -9.51
N CYS A 217 -10.59 23.30 -8.25
CA CYS A 217 -10.71 24.56 -7.48
C CYS A 217 -9.76 24.64 -6.28
N ASN A 218 -8.97 23.60 -6.02
CA ASN A 218 -8.03 23.49 -4.90
C ASN A 218 -8.66 23.56 -3.49
N ALA A 219 -9.99 23.56 -3.40
CA ALA A 219 -10.69 23.44 -2.12
C ALA A 219 -10.40 22.08 -1.48
N PRO A 220 -10.28 21.99 -0.14
CA PRO A 220 -10.10 20.73 0.56
C PRO A 220 -11.21 19.71 0.22
N LEU A 221 -10.86 18.44 0.16
CA LEU A 221 -11.86 17.38 0.02
C LEU A 221 -12.68 17.25 1.29
N THR A 222 -13.89 16.72 1.15
CA THR A 222 -14.86 16.61 2.25
C THR A 222 -15.24 15.15 2.47
N SER A 223 -15.63 14.79 3.68
CA SER A 223 -16.16 13.44 3.98
C SER A 223 -17.67 13.31 3.71
N SER A 224 -18.23 14.10 2.79
CA SER A 224 -19.68 14.21 2.54
C SER A 224 -20.32 12.98 1.89
N GLY A 225 -19.51 12.03 1.43
CA GLY A 225 -19.97 10.86 0.69
C GLY A 225 -20.43 11.16 -0.74
N ALA A 226 -20.43 12.43 -1.16
CA ALA A 226 -20.75 12.85 -2.52
C ALA A 226 -19.54 12.65 -3.43
N SER A 227 -19.78 12.26 -4.68
CA SER A 227 -18.73 12.18 -5.70
C SER A 227 -18.42 13.54 -6.36
N ALA A 228 -19.22 14.57 -6.14
CA ALA A 228 -18.95 15.93 -6.60
C ALA A 228 -18.22 16.76 -5.52
N CYS A 229 -17.42 17.73 -5.95
CA CYS A 229 -16.81 18.71 -5.08
C CYS A 229 -17.88 19.60 -4.44
N ALA A 230 -17.87 19.73 -3.12
CA ALA A 230 -18.83 20.56 -2.37
C ALA A 230 -18.71 22.07 -2.68
N TYR A 231 -17.60 22.51 -3.29
CA TYR A 231 -17.31 23.93 -3.53
C TYR A 231 -17.57 24.34 -4.98
N CYS A 232 -17.01 23.61 -5.95
CA CYS A 232 -17.12 23.96 -7.37
C CYS A 232 -18.02 23.01 -8.18
N GLY A 233 -18.63 22.01 -7.54
CA GLY A 233 -19.53 21.04 -8.20
C GLY A 233 -18.85 20.09 -9.19
N THR A 234 -17.53 20.17 -9.37
CA THR A 234 -16.80 19.31 -10.29
C THR A 234 -16.92 17.85 -9.87
N GLN A 235 -17.18 16.98 -10.84
CA GLN A 235 -17.18 15.53 -10.62
C GLN A 235 -15.78 15.05 -10.21
N LEU A 236 -15.72 14.34 -9.10
CA LEU A 236 -14.53 13.69 -8.54
C LEU A 236 -14.71 12.17 -8.56
N GLY A 237 -13.70 11.43 -8.11
CA GLY A 237 -13.68 9.97 -8.19
C GLY A 237 -13.57 9.43 -9.63
N THR A 238 -13.16 10.28 -10.58
CA THR A 238 -12.90 9.92 -11.98
C THR A 238 -11.46 10.27 -12.36
N SER A 239 -10.93 9.57 -13.35
CA SER A 239 -9.55 9.73 -13.85
C SER A 239 -9.33 11.01 -14.67
N GLU A 240 -10.37 11.82 -14.86
CA GLU A 240 -10.40 12.98 -15.77
C GLU A 240 -9.48 14.14 -15.38
N ARG A 241 -9.08 14.22 -14.10
CA ARG A 241 -8.40 15.41 -13.56
C ARG A 241 -7.24 15.10 -12.64
N ASP A 242 -7.25 13.94 -12.00
CA ASP A 242 -6.19 13.53 -11.08
C ASP A 242 -6.19 12.00 -10.93
N TRP A 243 -5.19 11.48 -10.24
CA TRP A 243 -5.10 10.08 -9.88
C TRP A 243 -6.22 9.69 -8.90
N VAL A 244 -6.98 8.67 -9.28
CA VAL A 244 -8.04 8.07 -8.45
C VAL A 244 -7.78 6.58 -8.24
N LEU A 245 -8.21 6.06 -7.09
CA LEU A 245 -8.06 4.64 -6.77
C LEU A 245 -9.00 3.80 -7.64
N ALA A 246 -8.46 2.87 -8.42
CA ALA A 246 -9.25 1.94 -9.24
C ALA A 246 -9.13 0.49 -8.81
N THR A 247 -8.09 0.10 -8.09
CA THR A 247 -7.98 -1.27 -7.55
C THR A 247 -7.15 -1.31 -6.28
N THR A 248 -7.55 -2.16 -5.34
CA THR A 248 -6.78 -2.51 -4.14
C THR A 248 -6.55 -4.02 -4.12
N LEU A 249 -5.32 -4.47 -4.28
CA LEU A 249 -4.98 -5.89 -4.29
C LEU A 249 -3.96 -6.22 -3.19
N PRO A 250 -4.03 -7.42 -2.58
CA PRO A 250 -2.88 -7.99 -1.89
C PRO A 250 -1.67 -8.06 -2.84
N TYR A 251 -0.47 -7.91 -2.29
CA TYR A 251 0.76 -7.90 -3.08
C TYR A 251 0.91 -9.15 -3.97
N GLU A 252 0.65 -10.33 -3.43
CA GLU A 252 0.75 -11.61 -4.16
C GLU A 252 -0.16 -11.65 -5.38
N THR A 253 -1.38 -11.13 -5.25
CA THR A 253 -2.37 -11.06 -6.34
C THR A 253 -1.92 -10.10 -7.43
N TRP A 254 -1.44 -8.91 -7.05
CA TRP A 254 -0.92 -7.96 -8.03
C TRP A 254 0.31 -8.52 -8.76
N GLU A 255 1.27 -9.06 -8.02
CA GLU A 255 2.51 -9.60 -8.58
C GLU A 255 2.25 -10.79 -9.51
N ALA A 256 1.32 -11.69 -9.14
CA ALA A 256 0.90 -12.79 -10.01
C ALA A 256 0.29 -12.29 -11.33
N GLN A 257 -0.59 -11.30 -11.27
CA GLN A 257 -1.19 -10.68 -12.46
C GLN A 257 -0.12 -10.00 -13.33
N THR A 258 0.83 -9.30 -12.72
CA THR A 258 1.93 -8.62 -13.41
C THR A 258 2.84 -9.63 -14.12
N ARG A 259 3.24 -10.72 -13.45
CA ARG A 259 4.02 -11.82 -14.05
C ARG A 259 3.29 -12.44 -15.23
N HIS A 260 1.98 -12.71 -15.07
CA HIS A 260 1.17 -13.25 -16.16
C HIS A 260 1.15 -12.30 -17.36
N ARG A 261 0.83 -11.01 -17.17
CA ARG A 261 0.80 -10.00 -18.25
C ARG A 261 2.12 -9.95 -19.01
N ARG A 262 3.25 -9.95 -18.30
CA ARG A 262 4.59 -9.94 -18.88
C ARG A 262 4.88 -11.20 -19.71
N SER A 263 4.43 -12.36 -19.25
CA SER A 263 4.61 -13.62 -19.99
C SER A 263 3.73 -13.70 -21.25
N SER A 264 2.52 -13.13 -21.21
CA SER A 264 1.57 -13.12 -22.34
C SER A 264 1.85 -12.04 -23.38
N GLY A 265 2.52 -10.95 -23.00
CA GLY A 265 2.78 -9.78 -23.85
C GLY A 265 4.20 -9.73 -24.40
N ALA A 266 4.66 -10.79 -25.08
CA ALA A 266 6.00 -10.86 -25.65
C ALA A 266 6.26 -9.81 -26.76
N THR A 267 6.57 -8.58 -26.36
CA THR A 267 7.65 -7.79 -26.95
C THR A 267 8.61 -7.49 -25.81
N ALA A 268 9.65 -8.30 -25.69
CA ALA A 268 10.68 -8.10 -24.69
C ALA A 268 11.33 -6.71 -24.89
N PRO A 269 11.39 -5.83 -23.88
CA PRO A 269 12.47 -4.86 -23.85
C PRO A 269 13.77 -5.63 -23.69
N ALA A 270 14.76 -5.28 -24.50
CA ALA A 270 16.11 -5.82 -24.41
C ALA A 270 16.61 -5.80 -22.96
N SER A 271 17.15 -6.94 -22.50
CA SER A 271 18.05 -7.12 -21.36
C SER A 271 18.25 -5.88 -20.51
N GLY A 272 17.29 -5.60 -19.64
CA GLY A 272 17.51 -4.71 -18.50
C GLY A 272 18.49 -5.36 -17.52
N PRO A 273 19.17 -4.59 -16.66
CA PRO A 273 19.87 -5.15 -15.51
C PRO A 273 18.91 -6.06 -14.73
N PRO A 274 19.42 -7.10 -14.03
CA PRO A 274 18.58 -7.97 -13.22
C PRO A 274 17.64 -7.10 -12.40
N GLU A 275 16.32 -7.38 -12.49
CA GLU A 275 15.34 -6.73 -11.63
C GLU A 275 15.91 -6.79 -10.22
N ALA A 276 16.02 -5.63 -9.57
CA ALA A 276 16.39 -5.59 -8.18
C ALA A 276 15.31 -6.38 -7.45
N THR A 277 15.57 -7.67 -7.23
CA THR A 277 14.83 -8.45 -6.27
C THR A 277 14.95 -7.64 -4.99
N ASP A 278 13.81 -7.31 -4.40
CA ASP A 278 13.65 -6.51 -3.19
C ASP A 278 14.25 -7.31 -1.99
N THR A 279 15.53 -7.67 -2.10
CA THR A 279 16.27 -8.67 -1.32
C THR A 279 16.76 -8.11 0.00
N VAL A 280 16.04 -7.12 0.51
CA VAL A 280 16.00 -6.88 1.94
C VAL A 280 14.62 -7.32 2.37
N VAL A 281 14.51 -8.60 2.74
CA VAL A 281 13.34 -9.06 3.47
C VAL A 281 13.42 -8.42 4.85
N ASP A 282 12.79 -7.26 4.99
CA ASP A 282 12.68 -6.54 6.25
C ASP A 282 11.94 -7.40 7.30
N ALA A 283 12.06 -7.04 8.57
CA ALA A 283 11.50 -7.89 9.62
C ALA A 283 9.96 -7.96 9.58
N GLN A 284 9.28 -6.95 9.04
CA GLN A 284 7.83 -6.95 8.91
C GLN A 284 7.38 -7.96 7.84
N GLU A 285 8.13 -8.08 6.75
CA GLU A 285 7.87 -9.09 5.74
C GLU A 285 8.13 -10.50 6.26
N ARG A 286 9.19 -10.71 7.04
CA ARG A 286 9.40 -12.01 7.71
C ARG A 286 8.24 -12.38 8.63
N GLU A 287 7.78 -11.42 9.42
CA GLU A 287 6.62 -11.59 10.31
C GLU A 287 5.35 -11.93 9.53
N ARG A 288 5.06 -11.18 8.46
CA ARG A 288 3.90 -11.41 7.59
C ARG A 288 3.94 -12.80 6.95
N LEU A 289 5.06 -13.19 6.36
CA LEU A 289 5.23 -14.49 5.71
C LEU A 289 5.06 -15.63 6.71
N LEU A 290 5.61 -15.50 7.92
CA LEU A 290 5.44 -16.49 8.98
C LEU A 290 3.99 -16.61 9.45
N TYR A 291 3.28 -15.48 9.58
CA TYR A 291 1.85 -15.49 9.92
C TYR A 291 1.00 -16.14 8.86
N MET A 292 1.25 -15.83 7.58
CA MET A 292 0.54 -16.46 6.47
C MET A 292 0.81 -17.96 6.43
N MET A 293 2.06 -18.37 6.65
CA MET A 293 2.41 -19.78 6.74
C MET A 293 1.73 -20.49 7.91
N ALA A 294 1.65 -19.84 9.07
CA ALA A 294 0.91 -20.35 10.22
C ALA A 294 -0.60 -20.49 9.93
N ALA A 295 -1.18 -19.53 9.22
CA ALA A 295 -2.57 -19.57 8.79
C ALA A 295 -2.85 -20.66 7.74
N ILE A 296 -1.91 -20.90 6.83
CA ILE A 296 -1.96 -22.01 5.85
C ILE A 296 -1.89 -23.36 6.56
N ALA A 297 -0.99 -23.52 7.52
CA ALA A 297 -0.89 -24.75 8.32
C ALA A 297 -2.19 -25.00 9.12
N ALA A 298 -2.86 -23.94 9.58
CA ALA A 298 -4.13 -24.06 10.30
C ALA A 298 -5.36 -24.31 9.39
N SER A 299 -5.18 -24.37 8.07
CA SER A 299 -6.31 -24.40 7.11
C SER A 299 -7.11 -25.70 7.06
N ASP A 300 -6.54 -26.80 7.53
CA ASP A 300 -7.19 -28.11 7.63
C ASP A 300 -7.82 -28.39 9.00
N GLY A 301 -7.77 -27.42 9.92
CA GLY A 301 -8.54 -27.40 11.17
C GLY A 301 -7.70 -27.29 12.42
N THR A 302 -6.49 -27.86 12.47
CA THR A 302 -5.56 -27.71 13.60
C THR A 302 -4.11 -27.95 13.20
N VAL A 303 -3.23 -27.04 13.59
CA VAL A 303 -1.78 -27.22 13.46
C VAL A 303 -1.30 -28.31 14.43
N ASP A 304 -0.64 -29.34 13.91
CA ASP A 304 -0.15 -30.44 14.74
C ASP A 304 1.09 -30.06 15.58
N ALA A 305 1.49 -30.95 16.50
CA ALA A 305 2.62 -30.69 17.39
C ALA A 305 3.97 -30.53 16.65
N GLN A 306 4.15 -31.22 15.53
CA GLN A 306 5.36 -31.14 14.71
C GLN A 306 5.41 -29.83 13.92
N GLU A 307 4.30 -29.43 13.31
CA GLU A 307 4.15 -28.16 12.60
C GLU A 307 4.32 -26.97 13.55
N ARG A 308 3.71 -27.02 14.74
CA ARG A 308 3.90 -25.97 15.76
C ARG A 308 5.35 -25.86 16.19
N LYS A 309 6.05 -26.99 16.35
CA LYS A 309 7.48 -27.01 16.69
C LYS A 309 8.32 -26.39 15.57
N LEU A 310 7.97 -26.66 14.32
CA LEU A 310 8.63 -26.12 13.15
C LEU A 310 8.41 -24.61 13.00
N LEU A 311 7.17 -24.12 13.21
CA LEU A 311 6.86 -22.69 13.28
C LEU A 311 7.67 -21.98 14.38
N LYS A 312 7.81 -22.58 15.57
CA LYS A 312 8.65 -22.03 16.66
C LYS A 312 10.11 -21.87 16.27
N VAL A 313 10.67 -22.84 15.56
CA VAL A 313 12.06 -22.79 15.07
C VAL A 313 12.22 -21.64 14.09
N CYS A 314 11.28 -21.49 13.16
CA CYS A 314 11.32 -20.41 12.16
C CYS A 314 11.14 -19.04 12.79
N ALA A 315 10.21 -18.89 13.75
CA ALA A 315 10.04 -17.67 14.53
C ALA A 315 11.35 -17.24 15.21
N THR A 316 12.02 -18.18 15.87
CA THR A 316 13.30 -17.92 16.54
C THR A 316 14.37 -17.47 15.54
N ARG A 317 14.49 -18.17 14.41
CA ARG A 317 15.51 -17.88 13.40
C ARG A 317 15.27 -16.55 12.70
N TRP A 318 14.02 -16.22 12.38
CA TRP A 318 13.65 -14.98 11.70
C TRP A 318 13.49 -13.79 12.66
N SER A 319 13.79 -14.00 13.95
CA SER A 319 13.71 -13.01 15.02
C SER A 319 12.29 -12.44 15.21
N ILE A 320 11.28 -13.32 15.14
CA ILE A 320 9.86 -12.98 15.32
C ILE A 320 9.41 -13.49 16.69
N PRO A 321 8.78 -12.65 17.54
CA PRO A 321 8.28 -13.10 18.84
C PRO A 321 7.24 -14.22 18.69
N TRP A 322 7.37 -15.31 19.46
CA TRP A 322 6.43 -16.44 19.36
C TRP A 322 4.99 -16.06 19.74
N GLN A 323 4.82 -15.17 20.72
CA GLN A 323 3.50 -14.71 21.17
C GLN A 323 2.65 -14.16 20.02
N ASN A 324 3.31 -13.43 19.13
CA ASN A 324 2.76 -12.80 17.93
C ASN A 324 2.23 -13.87 16.93
N VAL A 325 3.03 -14.91 16.70
CA VAL A 325 2.65 -16.07 15.87
C VAL A 325 1.51 -16.88 16.52
N GLU A 326 1.56 -17.05 17.83
CA GLU A 326 0.54 -17.77 18.60
C GLU A 326 -0.81 -17.03 18.59
N MET A 327 -0.81 -15.70 18.71
CA MET A 327 -2.01 -14.89 18.52
C MET A 327 -2.57 -15.04 17.10
N ALA A 328 -1.72 -15.03 16.07
CA ALA A 328 -2.16 -15.23 14.68
C ALA A 328 -2.78 -16.62 14.46
N LEU A 329 -2.19 -17.67 15.02
CA LEU A 329 -2.75 -19.03 15.00
C LEU A 329 -4.12 -19.10 15.69
N ASN A 330 -4.27 -18.42 16.82
CA ASN A 330 -5.51 -18.43 17.61
C ASN A 330 -6.61 -17.52 17.02
N ALA A 331 -6.25 -16.48 16.26
CA ALA A 331 -7.21 -15.56 15.65
C ALA A 331 -8.01 -16.19 14.48
N GLY A 332 -7.56 -17.34 13.96
CA GLY A 332 -8.27 -18.17 12.99
C GLY A 332 -8.32 -17.63 11.56
N GLN A 333 -8.94 -18.42 10.68
CA GLN A 333 -9.11 -18.17 9.23
C GLN A 333 -9.67 -16.79 8.81
N PRO A 334 -10.62 -16.14 9.53
CA PRO A 334 -11.26 -14.91 9.04
C PRO A 334 -10.30 -13.74 8.85
N LEU A 335 -9.17 -13.74 9.56
CA LEU A 335 -8.20 -12.65 9.54
C LEU A 335 -7.37 -12.66 8.25
N PHE A 336 -7.10 -13.84 7.71
CA PHE A 336 -6.21 -14.04 6.56
C PHE A 336 -6.94 -14.48 5.30
N HIS A 337 -8.25 -14.75 5.31
CA HIS A 337 -9.00 -15.25 4.15
C HIS A 337 -8.77 -14.44 2.85
N ARG A 338 -8.48 -13.15 2.97
CA ARG A 338 -8.16 -12.28 1.81
C ARG A 338 -6.72 -12.32 1.34
N LEU A 339 -5.82 -12.71 2.23
CA LEU A 339 -4.38 -12.76 2.02
C LEU A 339 -3.94 -14.18 1.65
N MET A 340 -4.77 -15.20 1.92
CA MET A 340 -4.44 -16.59 1.63
C MET A 340 -4.49 -16.85 0.14
N PRO A 341 -3.37 -17.28 -0.47
CA PRO A 341 -3.39 -17.73 -1.84
C PRO A 341 -4.29 -18.95 -2.01
N GLY A 342 -5.01 -19.02 -3.13
CA GLY A 342 -5.77 -20.22 -3.48
C GLY A 342 -4.83 -21.40 -3.74
N LYS A 343 -5.26 -22.62 -3.42
CA LYS A 343 -4.46 -23.81 -3.68
C LYS A 343 -4.20 -23.96 -5.19
N GLY A 344 -2.93 -24.08 -5.57
CA GLY A 344 -2.46 -24.18 -6.95
C GLY A 344 -2.54 -22.88 -7.75
N SER A 345 -2.87 -21.75 -7.10
CA SER A 345 -3.04 -20.48 -7.79
C SER A 345 -1.70 -19.80 -8.09
N PRO A 346 -1.64 -18.88 -9.07
CA PRO A 346 -0.44 -18.07 -9.33
C PRO A 346 0.07 -17.29 -8.11
N GLU A 347 -0.84 -16.82 -7.25
CA GLU A 347 -0.51 -16.15 -5.99
C GLU A 347 0.22 -17.08 -5.03
N ALA A 348 -0.13 -18.37 -5.02
CA ALA A 348 0.53 -19.37 -4.18
C ALA A 348 1.98 -19.56 -4.59
N SER A 349 2.25 -19.54 -5.91
CA SER A 349 3.60 -19.58 -6.46
C SER A 349 4.40 -18.33 -6.09
N VAL A 350 3.81 -17.13 -6.14
CA VAL A 350 4.46 -15.88 -5.73
C VAL A 350 4.80 -15.90 -4.24
N PHE A 351 3.85 -16.29 -3.40
CA PHE A 351 4.07 -16.41 -1.96
C PHE A 351 5.18 -17.42 -1.64
N MET A 352 5.19 -18.58 -2.31
CA MET A 352 6.22 -19.59 -2.15
C MET A 352 7.61 -19.09 -2.57
N ASP A 353 7.70 -18.32 -3.66
CA ASP A 353 8.94 -17.69 -4.14
C ASP A 353 9.51 -16.73 -3.08
N HIS A 354 8.68 -15.92 -2.42
CA HIS A 354 9.12 -15.06 -1.31
C HIS A 354 9.56 -15.84 -0.07
N LEU A 355 8.84 -16.90 0.30
CA LEU A 355 9.26 -17.78 1.40
C LEU A 355 10.64 -18.41 1.13
N VAL A 356 10.89 -18.83 -0.11
CA VAL A 356 12.20 -19.37 -0.52
C VAL A 356 13.28 -18.29 -0.46
N GLN A 357 13.02 -17.10 -1.02
CA GLN A 357 13.96 -15.97 -0.95
C GLN A 357 14.32 -15.61 0.49
N MET A 358 13.33 -15.58 1.37
CA MET A 358 13.53 -15.30 2.79
C MET A 358 14.32 -16.43 3.49
N ALA A 359 14.08 -17.70 3.17
CA ALA A 359 14.85 -18.81 3.72
C ALA A 359 16.30 -18.81 3.21
N LEU A 360 16.55 -18.21 2.04
CA LEU A 360 17.88 -18.05 1.44
C LEU A 360 18.62 -16.77 1.87
N VAL A 361 18.08 -15.97 2.81
CA VAL A 361 18.75 -14.73 3.28
C VAL A 361 20.17 -15.01 3.80
N ASP A 362 20.39 -16.13 4.49
CA ASP A 362 21.71 -16.56 4.97
C ASP A 362 22.52 -17.36 3.91
N GLY A 363 22.01 -17.43 2.67
CA GLY A 363 22.59 -18.16 1.55
C GLY A 363 22.42 -19.69 1.61
N ARG A 364 21.76 -20.24 2.64
CA ARG A 364 21.53 -21.69 2.79
C ARG A 364 20.20 -21.98 3.50
N VAL A 365 19.46 -22.93 2.93
CA VAL A 365 18.27 -23.53 3.54
C VAL A 365 18.67 -24.81 4.27
N ASP A 366 18.42 -24.88 5.58
CA ASP A 366 18.71 -26.08 6.38
C ASP A 366 17.64 -27.17 6.21
N LEU A 367 17.87 -28.35 6.82
CA LEU A 367 16.94 -29.48 6.73
C LEU A 367 15.54 -29.18 7.31
N LYS A 368 15.44 -28.36 8.35
CA LYS A 368 14.18 -27.99 9.00
C LYS A 368 13.42 -26.97 8.16
N GLU A 369 14.12 -25.96 7.63
CA GLU A 369 13.54 -24.99 6.70
C GLU A 369 13.09 -25.67 5.42
N ARG A 370 13.86 -26.62 4.89
CA ARG A 370 13.43 -27.39 3.72
C ARG A 370 12.16 -28.18 4.00
N ARG A 371 12.05 -28.81 5.18
CA ARG A 371 10.82 -29.52 5.59
C ARG A 371 9.62 -28.58 5.68
N MET A 372 9.83 -27.38 6.21
CA MET A 372 8.82 -26.33 6.26
C MET A 372 8.36 -25.93 4.86
N LEU A 373 9.29 -25.54 3.99
CA LEU A 373 8.96 -25.10 2.64
C LEU A 373 8.23 -26.21 1.86
N VAL A 374 8.61 -27.48 2.05
CA VAL A 374 7.92 -28.64 1.47
C VAL A 374 6.50 -28.76 2.01
N SER A 375 6.29 -28.70 3.33
CA SER A 375 4.96 -28.76 3.94
C SER A 375 4.08 -27.61 3.41
N THR A 376 4.56 -26.37 3.47
CA THR A 376 3.81 -25.21 2.96
C THR A 376 3.49 -25.34 1.47
N ALA A 377 4.45 -25.78 0.64
CA ALA A 377 4.22 -26.01 -0.78
C ALA A 377 3.19 -27.12 -1.06
N MET A 378 3.09 -28.14 -0.18
CA MET A 378 2.05 -29.17 -0.26
C MET A 378 0.66 -28.60 0.02
N HIS A 379 0.49 -27.82 1.10
CA HIS A 379 -0.79 -27.17 1.41
C HIS A 379 -1.23 -26.25 0.28
N LEU A 380 -0.28 -25.48 -0.26
CA LEU A 380 -0.48 -24.56 -1.36
C LEU A 380 -0.62 -25.24 -2.74
N GLY A 381 -0.35 -26.54 -2.86
CA GLY A 381 -0.44 -27.25 -4.14
C GLY A 381 0.61 -26.86 -5.18
N VAL A 382 1.75 -26.31 -4.76
CA VAL A 382 2.84 -25.83 -5.63
C VAL A 382 4.15 -26.60 -5.44
N LEU A 383 4.12 -27.76 -4.76
CA LEU A 383 5.29 -28.62 -4.51
C LEU A 383 6.18 -28.87 -5.76
N PRO A 384 5.64 -29.15 -6.97
CA PRO A 384 6.48 -29.37 -8.15
C PRO A 384 7.36 -28.17 -8.54
N GLN A 385 6.97 -26.97 -8.15
CA GLN A 385 7.69 -25.72 -8.47
C GLN A 385 8.76 -25.39 -7.42
N LEU A 386 8.71 -25.99 -6.22
CA LEU A 386 9.61 -25.67 -5.13
C LEU A 386 11.08 -25.95 -5.49
N GLU A 387 11.36 -27.04 -6.21
CA GLU A 387 12.73 -27.38 -6.60
C GLU A 387 13.36 -26.38 -7.56
N SER A 388 12.56 -25.80 -8.47
CA SER A 388 13.08 -24.77 -9.38
C SER A 388 13.30 -23.45 -8.64
N MET A 389 12.45 -23.12 -7.67
CA MET A 389 12.60 -21.94 -6.80
C MET A 389 13.87 -22.01 -5.95
N LEU A 390 14.19 -23.17 -5.37
CA LEU A 390 15.39 -23.37 -4.53
C LEU A 390 16.72 -23.34 -5.30
N ARG A 391 16.67 -23.40 -6.64
CA ARG A 391 17.87 -23.39 -7.51
C ARG A 391 18.17 -22.01 -8.11
N LYS A 392 17.25 -21.05 -7.98
CA LYS A 392 17.48 -19.64 -8.34
C LYS A 392 18.41 -19.02 -7.32
#